data_AF-A0A9W9KQU8-F1
#
_entry.id   AF-A0A9W9KQU8-F1
#
_cell.length_a   1.000
_cell.length_b   1.000
_cell.length_c   1.000
_cell.angle_alpha   90.00
_cell.angle_beta   90.00
_cell.angle_gamma   90.00
#
_symmetry.space_group_name_H-M   'P 1'
#
loop_
_entity.id
_entity.type
_entity.pdbx_description
1 polymer ?
#
loop_
_entity_poly.entity_id
_entity_poly.type
_entity_poly.pdbx_seq_one_letter_code
_entity_poly.pdbx_strand_id
1 'polypeptide(L)'
;MASSKASMPHQNAPTTQVEFGDQKVDVPKDGYYDRYRMNPNLDEVARDPAVGPDIELFRKIPKRLVDSRVGQVYAPNFYYRTRSVQLVYLRPLARLQPKLPSPLEPITALPSYGLAALTIYSYLICDNDPYNEVSVAIIVRHPGKESHSTTQLLSSIWNRTFYGYVLALPVDTEIARVRGVYGYQLPKWLASIKLEMDDGHGIDAEITATDGTPDLKLEAPYQL
;
A
#
# COMPACT_ATOMS: atom_id res chain seq x y z
N MET A 1 14.15 -16.73 -29.62
CA MET A 1 14.13 -16.44 -28.17
C MET A 1 12.89 -15.60 -27.91
N ALA A 2 11.82 -16.25 -27.46
CA ALA A 2 10.54 -15.58 -27.22
C ALA A 2 10.61 -14.87 -25.87
N SER A 3 10.35 -13.57 -25.87
CA SER A 3 10.17 -12.74 -24.68
C SER A 3 9.05 -13.34 -23.82
N SER A 4 9.40 -13.80 -22.63
CA SER A 4 8.43 -14.25 -21.64
C SER A 4 7.67 -13.02 -21.16
N LYS A 5 6.42 -12.87 -21.60
CA LYS A 5 5.48 -11.89 -21.05
C LYS A 5 5.39 -12.17 -19.54
N ALA A 6 5.77 -11.19 -18.72
CA ALA A 6 5.49 -11.22 -17.31
C ALA A 6 3.97 -11.34 -17.13
N SER A 7 3.49 -12.55 -16.79
CA SER A 7 2.09 -12.75 -16.47
C SER A 7 1.82 -12.11 -15.12
N MET A 8 0.91 -11.14 -15.10
CA MET A 8 0.34 -10.67 -13.83
C MET A 8 -0.32 -11.87 -13.15
N PRO A 9 -0.11 -12.10 -11.84
CA PRO A 9 -0.62 -13.28 -11.14
C PRO A 9 -2.16 -13.40 -11.13
N HIS A 10 -2.88 -12.40 -11.64
CA HIS A 10 -4.34 -12.33 -11.62
C HIS A 10 -5.02 -12.40 -13.01
N GLN A 11 -4.29 -12.56 -14.12
CA GLN A 11 -4.88 -12.46 -15.46
C GLN A 11 -5.80 -13.61 -15.89
N ASN A 12 -5.81 -14.74 -15.18
CA ASN A 12 -6.58 -15.93 -15.58
C ASN A 12 -7.68 -16.36 -14.59
N ALA A 13 -7.84 -15.63 -13.48
CA ALA A 13 -8.92 -15.93 -12.53
C ALA A 13 -10.24 -15.32 -13.03
N PRO A 14 -11.37 -16.04 -12.92
CA PRO A 14 -12.68 -15.47 -13.23
C PRO A 14 -12.94 -14.22 -12.38
N THR A 15 -13.34 -13.13 -13.02
CA THR A 15 -13.76 -11.90 -12.34
C THR A 15 -15.27 -11.74 -12.40
N THR A 16 -15.79 -10.90 -11.51
CA THR A 16 -17.18 -10.45 -11.52
C THR A 16 -17.23 -8.95 -11.28
N GLN A 17 -18.16 -8.28 -11.95
CA GLN A 17 -18.34 -6.83 -11.84
C GLN A 17 -19.25 -6.51 -10.66
N VAL A 18 -18.80 -5.62 -9.80
CA VAL A 18 -19.46 -5.31 -8.53
C VAL A 18 -19.44 -3.81 -8.27
N GLU A 19 -20.32 -3.35 -7.39
CA GLU A 19 -20.39 -1.95 -6.97
C GLU A 19 -19.43 -1.71 -5.80
N PHE A 20 -18.65 -0.64 -5.90
CA PHE A 20 -17.82 -0.08 -4.84
C PHE A 20 -18.20 1.39 -4.68
N GLY A 21 -19.11 1.68 -3.75
CA GLY A 21 -19.80 2.97 -3.71
C GLY A 21 -20.52 3.22 -5.05
N ASP A 22 -20.23 4.35 -5.68
CA ASP A 22 -20.81 4.76 -6.96
C ASP A 22 -20.01 4.25 -8.18
N GLN A 23 -18.98 3.44 -7.95
CA GLN A 23 -18.10 2.91 -9.00
C GLN A 23 -18.40 1.44 -9.29
N LYS A 24 -18.18 1.01 -10.54
CA LYS A 24 -18.19 -0.40 -10.93
C LYS A 24 -16.76 -0.90 -11.10
N VAL A 25 -16.43 -2.00 -10.45
CA VAL A 25 -15.09 -2.59 -10.47
C VAL A 25 -15.16 -4.08 -10.71
N ASP A 26 -14.16 -4.61 -11.43
CA ASP A 26 -13.98 -6.05 -11.55
C ASP A 26 -13.17 -6.55 -10.36
N VAL A 27 -13.70 -7.55 -9.65
CA VAL A 27 -13.05 -8.23 -8.53
C VAL A 27 -12.96 -9.73 -8.81
N PRO A 28 -12.05 -10.47 -8.16
CA PRO A 28 -12.04 -11.92 -8.21
C PRO A 28 -13.42 -12.47 -7.83
N LYS A 29 -13.97 -13.32 -8.70
CA LYS A 29 -15.23 -14.02 -8.40
C LYS A 29 -15.03 -14.93 -7.19
N ASP A 30 -15.99 -14.92 -6.28
CA ASP A 30 -15.92 -15.62 -4.99
C ASP A 30 -14.77 -15.14 -4.07
N GLY A 31 -14.16 -13.99 -4.41
CA GLY A 31 -13.16 -13.30 -3.59
C GLY A 31 -13.72 -12.77 -2.27
N TYR A 32 -12.87 -12.16 -1.46
CA TYR A 32 -13.29 -11.48 -0.23
C TYR A 32 -14.27 -10.35 -0.52
N TYR A 33 -13.97 -9.49 -1.50
CA TYR A 33 -14.88 -8.38 -1.78
C TYR A 33 -16.18 -8.85 -2.41
N ASP A 34 -16.12 -9.88 -3.27
CA ASP A 34 -17.31 -10.46 -3.88
C ASP A 34 -18.28 -11.04 -2.86
N ARG A 35 -17.76 -11.85 -1.93
CA ARG A 35 -18.56 -12.51 -0.89
C ARG A 35 -19.10 -11.56 0.16
N TYR A 36 -18.32 -10.55 0.55
CA TYR A 36 -18.58 -9.82 1.79
C TYR A 36 -18.84 -8.32 1.62
N ARG A 37 -18.50 -7.71 0.48
CA ARG A 37 -18.66 -6.25 0.25
C ARG A 37 -18.07 -5.40 1.39
N MET A 38 -16.88 -5.77 1.85
CA MET A 38 -16.17 -5.20 3.01
C MET A 38 -16.86 -5.36 4.38
N ASN A 39 -17.91 -6.16 4.50
CA ASN A 39 -18.58 -6.43 5.77
C ASN A 39 -18.66 -7.94 6.07
N PRO A 40 -17.51 -8.63 6.20
CA PRO A 40 -17.47 -10.06 6.42
C PRO A 40 -17.97 -10.45 7.82
N ASN A 41 -18.50 -11.67 7.93
CA ASN A 41 -18.62 -12.33 9.22
C ASN A 41 -17.22 -12.75 9.70
N LEU A 42 -16.74 -12.14 10.79
CA LEU A 42 -15.40 -12.41 11.33
C LEU A 42 -15.22 -13.86 11.79
N ASP A 43 -16.28 -14.59 12.15
CA ASP A 43 -16.18 -16.02 12.47
C ASP A 43 -15.92 -16.89 11.23
N GLU A 44 -16.31 -16.42 10.05
CA GLU A 44 -15.98 -17.08 8.78
C GLU A 44 -14.54 -16.76 8.37
N VAL A 45 -14.13 -15.49 8.50
CA VAL A 45 -12.75 -15.07 8.23
C VAL A 45 -11.76 -15.81 9.14
N ALA A 46 -12.10 -16.01 10.42
CA ALA A 46 -11.26 -16.74 11.38
C ALA A 46 -10.97 -18.20 10.99
N ARG A 47 -11.77 -18.79 10.09
CA ARG A 47 -11.58 -20.17 9.61
C ARG A 47 -10.57 -20.25 8.48
N ASP A 48 -10.22 -19.13 7.85
CA ASP A 48 -9.20 -19.08 6.81
C ASP A 48 -7.81 -19.24 7.48
N PRO A 49 -7.11 -20.37 7.26
CA PRO A 49 -5.81 -20.61 7.89
C PRO A 49 -4.76 -19.57 7.50
N ALA A 50 -4.96 -18.86 6.39
CA ALA A 50 -4.02 -17.87 5.93
C ALA A 50 -4.16 -16.53 6.69
N VAL A 51 -5.28 -16.23 7.38
CA VAL A 51 -5.50 -15.00 8.18
C VAL A 51 -4.53 -14.87 9.35
N GLY A 52 -4.07 -16.01 9.88
CA GLY A 52 -3.24 -16.05 11.08
C GLY A 52 -4.07 -16.30 12.35
N PRO A 53 -3.40 -16.44 13.50
CA PRO A 53 -4.00 -17.04 14.69
C PRO A 53 -4.92 -16.12 15.50
N ASP A 54 -4.89 -14.80 15.29
CA ASP A 54 -5.60 -13.83 16.12
C ASP A 54 -6.28 -12.73 15.28
N ILE A 55 -7.59 -12.60 15.44
CA ILE A 55 -8.41 -11.55 14.83
C ILE A 55 -9.18 -10.69 15.87
N GLU A 56 -8.86 -10.82 17.16
CA GLU A 56 -9.61 -10.19 18.25
C GLU A 56 -9.58 -8.66 18.20
N LEU A 57 -8.53 -8.07 17.62
CA LEU A 57 -8.47 -6.63 17.35
C LEU A 57 -9.64 -6.20 16.45
N PHE A 58 -9.92 -6.95 15.38
CA PHE A 58 -10.96 -6.61 14.41
C PHE A 58 -12.36 -6.74 15.01
N ARG A 59 -12.58 -7.70 15.91
CA ARG A 59 -13.87 -7.88 16.61
C ARG A 59 -14.24 -6.69 17.49
N LYS A 60 -13.25 -5.97 18.01
CA LYS A 60 -13.44 -4.78 18.85
C LYS A 60 -13.77 -3.52 18.04
N ILE A 61 -13.61 -3.56 16.71
CA ILE A 61 -13.76 -2.41 15.83
C ILE A 61 -15.00 -2.64 14.94
N PRO A 62 -16.15 -1.99 15.24
CA PRO A 62 -17.35 -2.21 14.45
C PRO A 62 -17.21 -1.57 13.07
N LYS A 63 -17.62 -2.32 12.04
CA LYS A 63 -17.81 -1.78 10.69
C LYS A 63 -19.09 -0.97 10.63
N ARG A 64 -19.03 0.17 9.95
CA ARG A 64 -20.17 1.08 9.74
C ARG A 64 -20.25 1.42 8.27
N LEU A 65 -21.46 1.45 7.74
CA LEU A 65 -21.70 2.04 6.44
C LEU A 65 -21.55 3.56 6.57
N VAL A 66 -20.69 4.16 5.75
CA VAL A 66 -20.41 5.60 5.81
C VAL A 66 -20.52 6.21 4.42
N ASP A 67 -21.01 7.43 4.37
CA ASP A 67 -20.94 8.26 3.16
C ASP A 67 -19.49 8.69 2.96
N SER A 68 -18.96 8.45 1.77
CA SER A 68 -17.59 8.82 1.39
C SER A 68 -17.58 9.45 0.01
N ARG A 69 -16.43 9.98 -0.40
CA ARG A 69 -16.27 10.62 -1.72
C ARG A 69 -16.54 9.66 -2.88
N VAL A 70 -16.33 8.36 -2.69
CA VAL A 70 -16.56 7.33 -3.72
C VAL A 70 -17.99 6.78 -3.67
N GLY A 71 -18.83 7.23 -2.72
CA GLY A 71 -20.16 6.68 -2.45
C GLY A 71 -20.22 6.00 -1.08
N GLN A 72 -21.32 5.30 -0.81
CA GLN A 72 -21.50 4.58 0.46
C GLN A 72 -20.66 3.30 0.49
N VAL A 73 -19.83 3.16 1.53
CA VAL A 73 -18.95 2.00 1.73
C VAL A 73 -18.84 1.63 3.21
N TYR A 74 -18.55 0.37 3.53
CA TYR A 74 -18.25 -0.03 4.89
C TYR A 74 -16.84 0.39 5.31
N ALA A 75 -16.72 0.99 6.49
CA ALA A 75 -15.45 1.38 7.09
C ALA A 75 -15.37 0.93 8.56
N PRO A 76 -14.16 0.63 9.08
CA PRO A 76 -12.88 0.66 8.39
C PRO A 76 -12.64 -0.56 7.48
N ASN A 77 -11.68 -0.44 6.58
CA ASN A 77 -11.13 -1.56 5.82
C ASN A 77 -10.15 -2.35 6.68
N PHE A 78 -10.32 -3.66 6.75
CA PHE A 78 -9.44 -4.57 7.47
C PHE A 78 -8.42 -5.22 6.55
N TYR A 79 -7.17 -5.20 7.00
CA TYR A 79 -6.06 -5.93 6.41
C TYR A 79 -5.64 -6.98 7.44
N TYR A 80 -6.01 -8.23 7.18
CA TYR A 80 -5.84 -9.34 8.11
C TYR A 80 -4.39 -9.83 8.12
N ARG A 81 -3.78 -9.91 6.93
CA ARG A 81 -2.39 -10.35 6.79
C ARG A 81 -1.67 -9.55 5.73
N THR A 82 -0.49 -9.08 6.08
CA THR A 82 0.34 -8.26 5.22
C THR A 82 1.81 -8.67 5.32
N ARG A 83 2.56 -8.38 4.27
CA ARG A 83 4.02 -8.38 4.26
C ARG A 83 4.47 -7.06 3.65
N SER A 84 5.63 -6.57 4.08
CA SER A 84 6.18 -5.36 3.48
C SER A 84 7.69 -5.31 3.57
N VAL A 85 8.30 -4.67 2.58
CA VAL A 85 9.70 -4.29 2.58
C VAL A 85 9.77 -2.79 2.44
N GLN A 86 10.48 -2.12 3.35
CA GLN A 86 10.64 -0.67 3.35
C GLN A 86 12.11 -0.30 3.25
N LEU A 87 12.41 0.56 2.27
CA LEU A 87 13.70 1.22 2.11
C LEU A 87 13.55 2.69 2.48
N VAL A 88 14.34 3.15 3.44
CA VAL A 88 14.45 4.56 3.79
C VAL A 88 15.85 5.03 3.42
N TYR A 89 15.94 6.06 2.58
CA TYR A 89 17.22 6.51 2.03
C TYR A 89 17.31 8.04 1.93
N LEU A 90 18.54 8.53 1.94
CA LEU A 90 18.84 9.96 1.87
C LEU A 90 18.59 10.50 0.45
N ARG A 91 18.01 11.70 0.38
CA ARG A 91 17.86 12.44 -0.88
C ARG A 91 18.14 13.93 -0.68
N PRO A 92 18.77 14.61 -1.66
CA PRO A 92 19.03 16.04 -1.56
C PRO A 92 17.74 16.83 -1.37
N LEU A 93 17.71 17.76 -0.41
CA LEU A 93 16.54 18.59 -0.11
C LEU A 93 16.04 19.35 -1.35
N ALA A 94 16.97 19.84 -2.18
CA ALA A 94 16.66 20.52 -3.43
C ALA A 94 15.85 19.67 -4.44
N ARG A 95 15.89 18.33 -4.31
CA ARG A 95 15.07 17.41 -5.14
C ARG A 95 13.72 17.06 -4.49
N LEU A 96 13.61 17.20 -3.17
CA LEU A 96 12.41 16.87 -2.39
C LEU A 96 11.45 18.06 -2.32
N GLN A 97 11.96 19.25 -1.99
CA GLN A 97 11.15 20.45 -1.76
C GLN A 97 10.21 20.80 -2.93
N PRO A 98 10.63 20.77 -4.21
CA PRO A 98 9.72 21.13 -5.32
C PRO A 98 8.56 20.15 -5.53
N LYS A 99 8.60 18.98 -4.89
CA LYS A 99 7.55 17.95 -5.00
C LYS A 99 6.51 18.04 -3.87
N LEU A 100 6.74 18.89 -2.87
CA LEU A 100 5.87 19.05 -1.72
C LEU A 100 4.98 20.28 -1.90
N PRO A 101 3.66 20.15 -1.71
CA PRO A 101 2.79 21.31 -1.63
C PRO A 101 3.05 22.08 -0.33
N SER A 102 2.91 23.39 -0.37
CA SER A 102 2.89 24.21 0.86
C SER A 102 1.72 23.77 1.76
N PRO A 103 1.88 23.68 3.10
CA PRO A 103 3.06 24.07 3.90
C PRO A 103 3.97 22.88 4.27
N LEU A 104 3.96 21.79 3.49
CA LEU A 104 4.75 20.60 3.82
C LEU A 104 6.24 20.84 3.60
N GLU A 105 7.02 20.45 4.59
CA GLU A 105 8.48 20.52 4.54
C GLU A 105 9.11 19.15 4.79
N PRO A 106 10.16 18.78 4.06
CA PRO A 106 10.83 17.49 4.25
C PRO A 106 11.51 17.45 5.62
N ILE A 107 11.57 16.26 6.23
CA ILE A 107 12.42 16.04 7.39
C ILE A 107 13.88 15.96 6.91
N THR A 108 14.76 16.73 7.53
CA THR A 108 16.21 16.76 7.36
C THR A 108 16.88 15.77 8.30
N ALA A 109 17.60 14.80 7.73
CA ALA A 109 18.40 13.82 8.49
C ALA A 109 19.88 14.22 8.56
N LEU A 110 20.40 14.90 7.52
CA LEU A 110 21.75 15.44 7.45
C LEU A 110 21.70 16.84 6.78
N PRO A 111 22.73 17.69 6.94
CA PRO A 111 22.77 18.98 6.24
C PRO A 111 22.53 18.80 4.73
N SER A 112 21.51 19.50 4.19
CA SER A 112 21.08 19.42 2.78
C SER A 112 20.46 18.10 2.30
N TYR A 113 20.21 17.12 3.19
CA TYR A 113 19.53 15.86 2.85
C TYR A 113 18.31 15.60 3.72
N GLY A 114 17.23 15.22 3.05
CA GLY A 114 16.05 14.65 3.70
C GLY A 114 15.93 13.15 3.44
N LEU A 115 14.78 12.58 3.80
CA LEU A 115 14.51 11.16 3.65
C LEU A 115 13.38 10.91 2.64
N ALA A 116 13.60 9.93 1.78
CA ALA A 116 12.56 9.31 0.98
C ALA A 116 12.33 7.88 1.46
N ALA A 117 11.11 7.41 1.33
CA ALA A 117 10.71 6.05 1.64
C ALA A 117 10.13 5.38 0.40
N LEU A 118 10.58 4.17 0.13
CA LEU A 118 10.01 3.25 -0.83
C LEU A 118 9.51 2.03 -0.04
N THR A 119 8.21 1.79 -0.02
CA THR A 119 7.64 0.62 0.63
C THR A 119 6.91 -0.23 -0.38
N ILE A 120 7.20 -1.53 -0.42
CA ILE A 120 6.49 -2.51 -1.22
C ILE A 120 5.66 -3.34 -0.24
N TYR A 121 4.33 -3.30 -0.39
CA TYR A 121 3.38 -4.04 0.41
C TYR A 121 2.82 -5.21 -0.41
N SER A 122 2.65 -6.34 0.25
CA SER A 122 1.77 -7.41 -0.19
C SER A 122 0.66 -7.59 0.84
N TYR A 123 -0.55 -7.21 0.47
CA TYR A 123 -1.75 -7.45 1.26
C TYR A 123 -2.24 -8.84 0.92
N LEU A 124 -1.83 -9.82 1.71
CA LEU A 124 -2.14 -11.23 1.48
C LEU A 124 -3.62 -11.51 1.69
N ILE A 125 -4.24 -10.87 2.69
CA ILE A 125 -5.66 -11.03 2.99
C ILE A 125 -6.20 -9.72 3.53
N CYS A 126 -7.20 -9.17 2.84
CA CYS A 126 -7.92 -7.98 3.26
C CYS A 126 -9.33 -7.96 2.65
N ASP A 127 -10.19 -7.06 3.13
CA ASP A 127 -11.58 -6.96 2.64
C ASP A 127 -11.69 -6.66 1.14
N ASN A 128 -10.68 -6.04 0.53
CA ASN A 128 -10.66 -5.61 -0.87
C ASN A 128 -9.85 -6.56 -1.76
N ASP A 129 -9.86 -7.85 -1.40
CA ASP A 129 -9.09 -8.91 -2.04
C ASP A 129 -7.56 -8.75 -1.89
N PRO A 130 -6.78 -9.82 -2.10
CA PRO A 130 -5.32 -9.75 -2.04
C PRO A 130 -4.76 -8.89 -3.16
N TYR A 131 -3.73 -8.08 -2.87
CA TYR A 131 -3.07 -7.22 -3.86
C TYR A 131 -1.72 -6.71 -3.38
N ASN A 132 -0.87 -6.26 -4.31
CA ASN A 132 0.38 -5.59 -4.02
C ASN A 132 0.27 -4.08 -4.25
N GLU A 133 1.02 -3.31 -3.46
CA GLU A 133 1.05 -1.85 -3.52
C GLU A 133 2.48 -1.35 -3.30
N VAL A 134 2.90 -0.34 -4.06
CA VAL A 134 4.19 0.32 -3.82
C VAL A 134 3.93 1.76 -3.45
N SER A 135 4.49 2.20 -2.34
CA SER A 135 4.44 3.59 -1.89
C SER A 135 5.79 4.25 -2.08
N VAL A 136 5.81 5.36 -2.82
CA VAL A 136 6.95 6.28 -2.88
C VAL A 136 6.56 7.54 -2.13
N ALA A 137 7.26 7.83 -1.04
CA ALA A 137 6.92 8.95 -0.17
C ALA A 137 8.15 9.79 0.22
N ILE A 138 7.90 11.06 0.49
CA ILE A 138 8.86 11.94 1.16
C ILE A 138 8.51 11.94 2.64
N ILE A 139 9.47 11.67 3.52
CA ILE A 139 9.24 11.83 4.95
C ILE A 139 9.27 13.32 5.26
N VAL A 140 8.17 13.82 5.81
CA VAL A 140 7.94 15.24 6.09
C VAL A 140 7.94 15.52 7.59
N ARG A 141 8.13 16.79 7.92
CA ARG A 141 7.88 17.28 9.28
C ARG A 141 6.40 17.16 9.61
N HIS A 142 6.09 17.13 10.91
CA HIS A 142 4.69 17.08 11.36
C HIS A 142 3.96 18.32 10.81
N PRO A 143 2.89 18.14 10.01
CA PRO A 143 2.17 19.27 9.45
C PRO A 143 1.62 20.18 10.56
N GLY A 144 1.78 21.50 10.41
CA GLY A 144 1.21 22.49 11.34
C GLY A 144 1.90 22.59 12.71
N LYS A 145 3.06 21.96 12.93
CA LYS A 145 3.87 22.16 14.14
C LYS A 145 5.21 22.79 13.79
N GLU A 146 5.56 23.89 14.45
CA GLU A 146 6.91 24.43 14.43
C GLU A 146 7.82 23.49 15.24
N SER A 147 8.50 22.58 14.55
CA SER A 147 9.50 21.73 15.16
C SER A 147 10.79 21.76 14.36
N HIS A 148 11.92 21.78 15.08
CA HIS A 148 13.23 21.62 14.47
C HIS A 148 13.34 20.19 13.93
N SER A 149 13.79 20.07 12.68
CA SER A 149 13.72 18.79 11.97
C SER A 149 14.49 17.65 12.64
N THR A 150 15.63 17.93 13.25
CA THR A 150 16.48 16.91 13.88
C THR A 150 15.89 16.41 15.20
N THR A 151 15.32 17.30 16.01
CA THR A 151 14.63 16.91 17.25
C THR A 151 13.35 16.14 16.93
N GLN A 152 12.63 16.54 15.88
CA GLN A 152 11.49 15.77 15.41
C GLN A 152 11.89 14.38 14.90
N LEU A 153 12.99 14.26 14.15
CA LEU A 153 13.45 12.97 13.64
C LEU A 153 13.79 12.00 14.79
N LEU A 154 14.54 12.46 15.79
CA LEU A 154 14.85 11.67 16.99
C LEU A 154 13.57 11.24 17.72
N SER A 155 12.62 12.16 17.90
CA SER A 155 11.32 11.85 18.48
C SER A 155 10.52 10.85 17.62
N SER A 156 10.59 10.95 16.30
CA SER A 156 9.90 10.06 15.36
C SER A 156 10.47 8.64 15.42
N ILE A 157 11.79 8.51 15.55
CA ILE A 157 12.47 7.22 15.76
C ILE A 157 12.06 6.62 17.11
N TRP A 158 12.11 7.42 18.18
CA TRP A 158 11.77 6.97 19.54
C TRP A 158 10.30 6.52 19.65
N ASN A 159 9.39 7.33 19.12
CA ASN A 159 7.94 7.08 19.16
C ASN A 159 7.44 6.22 17.98
N ARG A 160 8.34 5.80 17.09
CA ARG A 160 8.03 5.05 15.85
C ARG A 160 6.90 5.70 15.02
N THR A 161 6.85 7.03 14.99
CA THR A 161 5.80 7.80 14.32
C THR A 161 6.42 8.72 13.28
N PHE A 162 6.19 8.44 12.01
CA PHE A 162 6.67 9.22 10.87
C PHE A 162 5.51 9.79 10.07
N TYR A 163 5.73 10.96 9.45
CA TYR A 163 4.76 11.60 8.57
C TYR A 163 5.29 11.52 7.14
N GLY A 164 4.48 11.04 6.20
CA GLY A 164 4.87 10.87 4.81
C GLY A 164 3.93 11.59 3.87
N TYR A 165 4.50 12.28 2.88
CA TYR A 165 3.76 12.76 1.72
C TYR A 165 3.95 11.76 0.57
N VAL A 166 2.86 11.12 0.15
CA VAL A 166 2.88 10.09 -0.89
C VAL A 166 2.93 10.76 -2.27
N LEU A 167 4.00 10.48 -3.01
CA LEU A 167 4.20 10.96 -4.38
C LEU A 167 3.56 10.03 -5.42
N ALA A 168 3.63 8.74 -5.16
CA ALA A 168 3.19 7.69 -6.07
C ALA A 168 2.76 6.47 -5.26
N LEU A 169 1.69 5.83 -5.73
CA LEU A 169 1.10 4.71 -5.02
C LEU A 169 0.52 3.64 -5.97
N PRO A 170 1.31 3.10 -6.93
CA PRO A 170 0.84 2.07 -7.85
C PRO A 170 0.37 0.81 -7.12
N VAL A 171 -0.61 0.14 -7.73
CA VAL A 171 -1.24 -1.10 -7.24
C VAL A 171 -1.48 -2.05 -8.40
N ASP A 172 -1.64 -3.35 -8.12
CA ASP A 172 -1.87 -4.38 -9.15
C ASP A 172 -3.34 -4.81 -9.31
N THR A 173 -4.27 -4.24 -8.51
CA THR A 173 -5.71 -4.50 -8.62
C THR A 173 -6.55 -3.24 -8.81
N GLU A 174 -7.65 -3.39 -9.56
CA GLU A 174 -8.52 -2.28 -9.92
C GLU A 174 -9.31 -1.73 -8.73
N ILE A 175 -9.80 -2.61 -7.85
CA ILE A 175 -10.50 -2.19 -6.63
C ILE A 175 -9.60 -1.36 -5.71
N ALA A 176 -8.32 -1.71 -5.57
CA ALA A 176 -7.37 -0.93 -4.79
C ALA A 176 -7.12 0.45 -5.41
N ARG A 177 -7.05 0.54 -6.74
CA ARG A 177 -6.90 1.80 -7.46
C ARG A 177 -8.13 2.68 -7.28
N VAL A 178 -9.32 2.16 -7.57
CA VAL A 178 -10.60 2.88 -7.48
C VAL A 178 -10.81 3.40 -6.07
N ARG A 179 -10.62 2.56 -5.05
CA ARG A 179 -10.70 2.98 -3.65
C ARG A 179 -9.74 4.12 -3.32
N GLY A 180 -8.47 4.01 -3.74
CA GLY A 180 -7.46 5.03 -3.47
C GLY A 180 -7.73 6.36 -4.17
N VAL A 181 -8.07 6.32 -5.46
CA VAL A 181 -8.29 7.53 -6.28
C VAL A 181 -9.60 8.22 -5.90
N TYR A 182 -10.72 7.50 -5.91
CA TYR A 182 -12.03 8.11 -5.70
C TYR A 182 -12.37 8.30 -4.22
N GLY A 183 -11.88 7.44 -3.34
CA GLY A 183 -12.11 7.56 -1.90
C GLY A 183 -11.18 8.57 -1.22
N TYR A 184 -9.87 8.53 -1.54
CA TYR A 184 -8.84 9.27 -0.80
C TYR A 184 -8.03 10.25 -1.65
N GLN A 185 -8.28 10.36 -2.96
CA GLN A 185 -7.51 11.19 -3.90
C GLN A 185 -6.01 10.85 -3.92
N LEU A 186 -5.66 9.59 -3.66
CA LEU A 186 -4.29 9.13 -3.69
C LEU A 186 -3.80 8.98 -5.14
N PRO A 187 -2.49 9.19 -5.41
CA PRO A 187 -1.91 9.03 -6.74
C PRO A 187 -1.72 7.54 -7.08
N LYS A 188 -2.82 6.78 -7.14
CA LYS A 188 -2.82 5.35 -7.49
C LYS A 188 -3.09 5.14 -8.97
N TRP A 189 -2.36 4.21 -9.57
CA TRP A 189 -2.60 3.69 -10.91
C TRP A 189 -2.27 2.19 -10.96
N LEU A 190 -2.70 1.50 -12.02
CA LEU A 190 -2.37 0.09 -12.22
C LEU A 190 -0.92 -0.08 -12.68
N ALA A 191 -0.18 -0.94 -12.00
CA ALA A 191 1.14 -1.42 -12.42
C ALA A 191 1.27 -2.91 -12.08
N SER A 192 2.07 -3.65 -12.85
CA SER A 192 2.41 -5.02 -12.47
C SER A 192 3.48 -4.96 -11.39
N ILE A 193 3.15 -5.53 -10.24
CA ILE A 193 3.99 -5.56 -9.05
C ILE A 193 4.14 -7.01 -8.63
N LYS A 194 5.38 -7.44 -8.44
CA LYS A 194 5.72 -8.73 -7.86
C LYS A 194 6.51 -8.49 -6.57
N LEU A 195 6.14 -9.22 -5.53
CA LEU A 195 6.89 -9.27 -4.29
C LEU A 195 6.94 -10.73 -3.82
N GLU A 196 8.12 -11.31 -3.90
CA GLU A 196 8.43 -12.63 -3.37
C GLU A 196 9.32 -12.45 -2.15
N MET A 197 8.88 -13.05 -1.04
CA MET A 197 9.62 -13.09 0.22
C MET A 197 9.57 -14.54 0.68
N ASP A 198 10.69 -15.23 0.54
CA ASP A 198 10.82 -16.63 0.93
C ASP A 198 11.85 -16.77 2.06
N ASP A 199 11.53 -17.67 3.00
CA ASP A 199 12.31 -17.99 4.19
C ASP A 199 13.51 -18.86 3.78
N GLY A 200 14.43 -18.28 2.99
CA GLY A 200 15.65 -18.95 2.52
C GLY A 200 16.24 -18.39 1.21
N HIS A 201 15.42 -17.74 0.38
CA HIS A 201 15.85 -17.25 -0.94
C HIS A 201 15.97 -15.72 -1.03
N GLY A 202 15.56 -14.99 0.01
CA GLY A 202 15.65 -13.53 0.07
C GLY A 202 14.36 -12.83 -0.35
N ILE A 203 14.52 -11.56 -0.68
CA ILE A 203 13.48 -10.65 -1.15
C ILE A 203 13.75 -10.41 -2.64
N ASP A 204 12.77 -10.72 -3.49
CA ASP A 204 12.73 -10.27 -4.88
C ASP A 204 11.48 -9.42 -5.06
N ALA A 205 11.64 -8.19 -5.52
CA ALA A 205 10.53 -7.33 -5.88
C ALA A 205 10.77 -6.65 -7.22
N GLU A 206 9.74 -6.65 -8.06
CA GLU A 206 9.76 -6.08 -9.40
C GLU A 206 8.52 -5.22 -9.63
N ILE A 207 8.72 -4.04 -10.20
CA ILE A 207 7.66 -3.17 -10.70
C ILE A 207 7.96 -2.91 -12.16
N THR A 208 6.96 -3.13 -13.02
CA THR A 208 7.08 -2.80 -14.44
C THR A 208 6.36 -1.49 -14.74
N ALA A 209 6.97 -0.68 -15.61
CA ALA A 209 6.32 0.46 -16.23
C ALA A 209 5.11 0.01 -17.07
N THR A 210 4.29 0.99 -17.48
CA THR A 210 3.07 0.75 -18.26
C THR A 210 3.33 0.14 -19.64
N ASP A 211 4.55 0.27 -20.16
CA ASP A 211 4.99 -0.33 -21.42
C ASP A 211 5.56 -1.75 -21.25
N GLY A 212 5.56 -2.28 -20.02
CA GLY A 212 6.06 -3.60 -19.67
C GLY A 212 7.58 -3.65 -19.43
N THR A 213 8.29 -2.53 -19.51
CA THR A 213 9.71 -2.49 -19.15
C THR A 213 9.90 -2.49 -17.63
N PRO A 214 10.99 -3.08 -17.10
CA PRO A 214 11.29 -2.98 -15.66
C PRO A 214 11.54 -1.52 -15.26
N ASP A 215 10.83 -1.03 -14.24
CA ASP A 215 10.99 0.33 -13.67
C ASP A 215 11.78 0.27 -12.36
N LEU A 216 11.45 -0.67 -11.48
CA LEU A 216 12.15 -0.93 -10.23
C LEU A 216 12.38 -2.43 -10.07
N LYS A 217 13.62 -2.81 -9.72
CA LYS A 217 13.94 -4.15 -9.22
C LYS A 217 14.69 -4.05 -7.89
N LEU A 218 14.29 -4.87 -6.94
CA LEU A 218 14.91 -5.00 -5.63
C LEU A 218 15.23 -6.48 -5.39
N GLU A 219 16.51 -6.77 -5.19
CA GLU A 219 16.97 -8.08 -4.75
C GLU A 219 17.75 -7.91 -3.46
N ALA A 220 17.38 -8.64 -2.41
CA ALA A 220 18.12 -8.64 -1.15
C ALA A 220 18.18 -10.05 -0.55
N PRO A 221 19.36 -10.57 -0.19
CA PRO A 221 19.46 -11.87 0.45
C PRO A 221 18.84 -11.82 1.85
N TYR A 222 18.31 -12.95 2.32
CA TYR A 222 17.95 -13.14 3.73
C TYR A 222 19.22 -13.43 4.54
N GLN A 223 20.09 -12.43 4.73
CA GLN A 223 21.25 -12.53 5.60
C GLN A 223 21.18 -11.41 6.64
N LEU A 224 20.79 -11.79 7.86
CA LEU A 224 21.05 -11.05 9.09
C LEU A 224 22.22 -11.72 9.81
#